data_AF-C6KUT6-F1
#
_entry.id   AF-C6KUT6-F1
#
_cell.length_a   1.000
_cell.length_b   1.000
_cell.length_c   1.000
_cell.angle_alpha   90.00
_cell.angle_beta   90.00
_cell.angle_gamma   90.00
#
_symmetry.space_group_name_H-M   'P 1'
#
loop_
_entity.id
_entity.type
_entity.pdbx_description
1 polymer ?
#
loop_
_entity_poly.entity_id
_entity_poly.type
_entity_poly.pdbx_seq_one_letter_code
_entity_poly.pdbx_strand_id
1 'polypeptide(L)'
;MPPNDNRWQGECFVFDQRVSVNRELGEGSYEQCFACRRPLTREDLTSKDYLQGVSCPHCVDEQNEAQRAAFAERQRQVELARARGDRHVGKEMPKRA
;
A
#
# COMPACT_ATOMS: atom_id res chain seq x y z
N MET A 1 21.14 13.31 16.39
CA MET A 1 21.23 14.62 17.08
C MET A 1 21.30 14.38 18.58
N PRO A 2 22.01 15.23 19.35
CA PRO A 2 21.92 15.20 20.81
C PRO A 2 20.48 15.53 21.25
N PRO A 3 19.99 15.00 22.39
CA PRO A 3 18.58 15.14 22.79
C PRO A 3 18.09 16.59 22.97
N ASN A 4 18.99 17.52 23.28
CA ASN A 4 18.64 18.90 23.66
C ASN A 4 18.39 19.87 22.50
N ASP A 5 18.47 19.44 21.24
CA ASP A 5 18.26 20.33 20.08
C ASP A 5 17.11 19.86 19.16
N ASN A 6 16.28 18.92 19.65
CA ASN A 6 15.11 18.46 18.90
C ASN A 6 13.99 19.52 18.98
N ARG A 7 13.79 20.24 17.86
CA ARG A 7 12.79 21.33 17.75
C ARG A 7 11.41 20.85 17.30
N TRP A 8 11.24 19.58 17.00
CA TRP A 8 9.98 19.07 16.47
C TRP A 8 8.92 18.92 17.58
N GLN A 9 7.82 19.64 17.44
CA GLN A 9 6.64 19.53 18.31
C GLN A 9 5.41 19.32 17.42
N GLY A 10 4.87 18.09 17.40
CA GLY A 10 3.71 17.72 16.57
C GLY A 10 3.81 16.30 16.03
N GLU A 11 2.81 15.89 15.23
CA GLU A 11 2.73 14.55 14.64
C GLU A 11 2.90 14.58 13.11
N CYS A 12 3.59 13.59 12.56
CA CYS A 12 3.73 13.41 11.11
C CYS A 12 2.66 12.44 10.61
N PHE A 13 1.75 12.92 9.75
CA PHE A 13 0.77 12.07 9.08
C PHE A 13 1.18 11.88 7.61
N VAL A 14 1.68 10.69 7.29
CA VAL A 14 2.30 10.38 6.01
C VAL A 14 1.44 9.37 5.24
N PHE A 15 1.05 9.72 4.02
CA PHE A 15 0.26 8.88 3.11
C PHE A 15 0.92 8.78 1.73
N ASP A 16 2.08 8.13 1.65
CA ASP A 16 2.81 8.01 0.39
C ASP A 16 3.07 6.56 -0.04
N GLN A 17 2.31 5.62 0.53
CA GLN A 17 2.39 4.18 0.25
C GLN A 17 3.74 3.53 0.63
N ARG A 18 4.70 4.30 1.17
CA ARG A 18 5.97 3.74 1.67
C ARG A 18 5.71 2.96 2.95
N VAL A 19 6.40 1.84 3.09
CA VAL A 19 6.18 0.88 4.18
C VAL A 19 7.30 0.89 5.19
N SER A 20 8.53 1.07 4.72
CA SER A 20 9.72 1.09 5.54
C SER A 20 10.71 2.11 4.99
N VAL A 21 11.57 2.59 5.88
CA VAL A 21 12.75 3.38 5.50
C VAL A 21 13.99 2.60 5.87
N ASN A 22 15.05 2.74 5.06
CA ASN A 22 16.35 2.16 5.34
C ASN A 22 17.13 3.02 6.36
N ARG A 23 18.37 2.60 6.69
CA ARG A 23 19.23 3.31 7.66
C ARG A 23 19.57 4.75 7.26
N GLU A 24 19.47 5.07 5.98
CA GLU A 24 19.75 6.38 5.39
C GLU A 24 18.47 7.20 5.19
N LEU A 25 17.34 6.73 5.72
CA LEU A 25 15.99 7.31 5.55
C LEU A 25 15.49 7.29 4.09
N GLY A 26 16.09 6.46 3.22
CA GLY A 26 15.58 6.15 1.89
C GLY A 26 14.46 5.11 1.92
N GLU A 27 13.82 4.86 0.77
CA GLU A 27 12.78 3.83 0.65
C GLU A 27 13.33 2.44 0.98
N GLY A 28 12.65 1.73 1.88
CA GLY A 28 12.98 0.35 2.26
C GLY A 28 12.49 -0.67 1.24
N SER A 29 12.87 -1.94 1.42
CA SER A 29 12.57 -3.01 0.46
C SER A 29 11.24 -3.72 0.67
N TYR A 30 10.49 -3.35 1.70
CA TYR A 30 9.19 -3.97 2.02
C TYR A 30 8.07 -3.32 1.22
N GLU A 31 7.16 -4.13 0.71
CA GLU A 31 5.93 -3.67 0.06
C GLU A 31 4.72 -3.83 0.98
N GLN A 32 3.63 -3.09 0.73
CA GLN A 32 2.43 -3.20 1.56
C GLN A 32 1.49 -4.21 0.94
N CYS A 33 0.99 -5.15 1.74
CA CYS A 33 -0.20 -5.90 1.34
C CYS A 33 -1.41 -4.96 1.35
N PHE A 34 -1.99 -4.67 0.19
CA PHE A 34 -3.17 -3.80 0.10
C PHE A 34 -4.46 -4.46 0.62
N ALA A 35 -4.44 -5.76 0.95
CA ALA A 35 -5.55 -6.43 1.64
C ALA A 35 -5.46 -6.23 3.16
N CYS A 36 -4.35 -6.62 3.79
CA CYS A 36 -4.23 -6.66 5.26
C CYS A 36 -3.31 -5.58 5.86
N ARG A 37 -2.68 -4.73 5.04
CA ARG A 37 -1.74 -3.64 5.41
C ARG A 37 -0.42 -4.08 6.04
N ARG A 38 -0.16 -5.38 6.17
CA ARG A 38 1.13 -5.88 6.66
C ARG A 38 2.26 -5.60 5.65
N PRO A 39 3.48 -5.30 6.12
CA PRO A 39 4.66 -5.27 5.26
C PRO A 39 4.97 -6.67 4.73
N LEU A 40 5.38 -6.76 3.46
CA LEU A 40 5.75 -7.99 2.76
C LEU A 40 7.21 -7.93 2.38
N THR A 41 7.94 -9.03 2.61
CA THR A 41 9.29 -9.20 2.08
C THR A 41 9.25 -9.55 0.59
N ARG A 42 10.41 -9.63 -0.06
CA ARG A 42 10.49 -10.10 -1.45
C ARG A 42 10.07 -11.55 -1.59
N GLU A 43 10.37 -12.39 -0.59
CA GLU A 43 9.99 -13.79 -0.54
C GLU A 43 8.47 -13.92 -0.47
N ASP A 44 7.80 -13.09 0.34
CA ASP A 44 6.34 -13.07 0.43
C ASP A 44 5.68 -12.76 -0.92
N LEU A 45 6.26 -11.84 -1.71
CA LEU A 45 5.75 -11.46 -3.03
C LEU A 45 5.89 -12.59 -4.06
N THR A 46 6.80 -13.54 -3.84
CA THR A 46 7.00 -14.71 -4.73
C THR A 46 6.14 -15.92 -4.35
N SER A 47 5.45 -15.87 -3.22
CA SER A 47 4.58 -16.96 -2.80
C SER A 47 3.38 -17.12 -3.73
N LYS A 48 2.93 -18.37 -3.90
CA LYS A 48 1.70 -18.71 -4.62
C LYS A 48 0.44 -18.06 -4.03
N ASP A 49 0.48 -17.71 -2.74
CA ASP A 49 -0.65 -17.13 -2.01
C ASP A 49 -0.70 -15.60 -2.14
N TYR A 50 0.33 -15.01 -2.75
CA TYR A 50 0.37 -13.60 -3.07
C TYR A 50 -0.42 -13.33 -4.35
N LEU A 51 -1.45 -12.49 -4.22
CA LEU A 51 -2.16 -11.93 -5.34
C LEU A 51 -2.25 -10.42 -5.11
N GLN A 52 -1.60 -9.66 -5.99
CA GLN A 52 -1.44 -8.21 -5.84
C GLN A 52 -2.80 -7.57 -5.57
N GLY A 53 -2.88 -6.76 -4.52
CA GLY A 53 -4.12 -6.07 -4.17
C GLY A 53 -5.15 -6.88 -3.39
N VAL A 54 -5.03 -8.21 -3.32
CA VAL A 54 -6.08 -9.15 -2.89
C VAL A 54 -5.69 -10.03 -1.71
N SER A 55 -4.50 -10.65 -1.75
CA SER A 55 -4.04 -11.56 -0.69
C SER A 55 -2.52 -11.63 -0.59
N CYS A 56 -2.04 -12.06 0.56
CA CYS A 56 -0.64 -12.43 0.80
C CYS A 56 -0.59 -13.72 1.63
N PRO A 57 0.61 -14.33 1.78
CA PRO A 57 0.78 -15.56 2.58
C PRO A 57 0.28 -15.42 4.03
N HIS A 58 0.32 -14.20 4.56
CA HIS A 58 -0.07 -13.90 5.93
C HIS A 58 -1.58 -13.70 6.13
N CYS A 59 -2.37 -13.50 5.06
CA CYS A 59 -3.79 -13.17 5.19
C CYS A 59 -4.72 -13.92 4.24
N VAL A 60 -4.21 -14.80 3.39
CA VAL A 60 -5.01 -15.57 2.41
C VAL A 60 -6.18 -16.30 3.07
N ASP A 61 -5.95 -16.85 4.27
CA ASP A 61 -6.95 -17.59 5.05
C ASP A 61 -7.73 -16.71 6.04
N GLU A 62 -7.32 -15.45 6.24
CA GLU A 62 -7.99 -14.52 7.15
C GLU A 62 -9.19 -13.80 6.50
N GLN A 63 -9.24 -13.75 5.16
CA GLN A 63 -10.29 -13.03 4.44
C GLN A 63 -11.46 -13.94 4.09
N ASN A 64 -12.69 -13.43 4.15
CA ASN A 64 -13.86 -14.12 3.60
C ASN A 64 -14.01 -13.85 2.08
N GLU A 65 -14.92 -14.58 1.43
CA GLU A 65 -15.14 -14.46 -0.02
C GLU A 65 -15.59 -13.07 -0.46
N ALA A 66 -16.46 -12.42 0.32
CA ALA A 66 -16.95 -11.08 0.01
C ALA A 66 -15.81 -10.04 0.07
N GLN A 67 -14.93 -10.14 1.06
CA GLN A 67 -13.73 -9.30 1.18
C GLN A 67 -12.77 -9.53 0.01
N ARG A 68 -12.49 -10.81 -0.33
CA ARG A 68 -11.66 -11.15 -1.48
C ARG A 68 -12.19 -10.56 -2.78
N ALA A 69 -13.50 -10.67 -3.02
CA ALA A 69 -14.15 -10.10 -4.20
C ALA A 69 -14.03 -8.57 -4.24
N ALA A 70 -14.26 -7.88 -3.11
CA ALA A 70 -14.12 -6.44 -3.03
C ALA A 70 -12.68 -5.97 -3.28
N PHE A 71 -11.68 -6.69 -2.75
CA PHE A 71 -10.27 -6.39 -2.98
C PHE A 71 -9.87 -6.61 -4.44
N ALA A 72 -10.33 -7.69 -5.06
CA ALA A 72 -10.09 -7.99 -6.46
C ALA A 72 -10.69 -6.92 -7.38
N GLU A 73 -11.92 -6.47 -7.11
CA GLU A 73 -12.54 -5.41 -7.90
C GLU A 73 -11.79 -4.07 -7.72
N ARG A 74 -11.38 -3.72 -6.50
CA ARG A 74 -10.54 -2.54 -6.27
C ARG A 74 -9.23 -2.62 -7.06
N GLN A 75 -8.54 -3.75 -7.02
CA GLN A 75 -7.30 -3.97 -7.75
C GLN A 75 -7.53 -3.84 -9.27
N ARG A 76 -8.61 -4.43 -9.78
CA ARG A 76 -9.02 -4.30 -11.18
C ARG A 76 -9.24 -2.84 -11.58
N GLN A 77 -9.89 -2.02 -10.75
CA GLN A 77 -10.07 -0.60 -11.03
C GLN A 77 -8.75 0.17 -11.08
N VAL A 78 -7.78 -0.19 -10.25
CA VAL A 78 -6.41 0.35 -10.28
C VAL A 78 -5.73 -0.01 -11.60
N GLU A 79 -5.79 -1.27 -12.01
CA GLU A 79 -5.19 -1.76 -13.26
C GLU A 79 -5.83 -1.12 -14.50
N LEU A 80 -7.16 -1.02 -14.53
CA LEU A 80 -7.89 -0.34 -15.60
C LEU A 80 -7.52 1.14 -15.71
N ALA A 81 -7.34 1.84 -14.58
CA ALA A 81 -6.88 3.22 -14.60
C ALA A 81 -5.45 3.32 -15.16
N ARG A 82 -4.54 2.46 -14.69
CA ARG A 82 -3.15 2.38 -15.21
C ARG A 82 -3.13 2.11 -16.70
N ALA A 83 -3.94 1.17 -17.20
CA ALA A 83 -4.05 0.86 -18.62
C ALA A 83 -4.58 2.04 -19.46
N ARG A 84 -5.42 2.90 -18.87
CA ARG A 84 -5.90 4.15 -19.49
C ARG A 84 -4.89 5.31 -19.43
N GLY A 85 -3.76 5.14 -18.74
CA GLY A 85 -2.84 6.24 -18.41
C GLY A 85 -3.36 7.19 -17.34
N ASP A 86 -4.46 6.83 -16.67
CA ASP A 86 -5.13 7.62 -15.66
C ASP A 86 -4.63 7.26 -14.25
N ARG A 87 -4.62 8.26 -13.35
CA ARG A 87 -4.43 8.01 -11.92
C ARG A 87 -5.73 7.45 -11.32
N HIS A 88 -5.64 6.32 -10.62
CA HIS A 88 -6.77 5.78 -9.85
C HIS A 88 -6.93 6.52 -8.51
N VAL A 89 -5.86 6.57 -7.73
CA VAL A 89 -5.83 7.24 -6.42
C VAL A 89 -5.52 8.72 -6.63
N GLY A 90 -6.31 9.60 -6.01
CA GLY A 90 -6.09 11.05 -6.07
C GLY A 90 -6.39 11.68 -7.43
N LYS A 91 -7.26 11.07 -8.25
CA LYS A 91 -7.73 11.69 -9.50
C LYS A 91 -8.49 12.97 -9.18
N GLU A 92 -8.11 14.08 -9.83
CA GLU A 92 -8.88 15.32 -9.73
C GLU A 92 -10.28 15.08 -10.31
N MET A 93 -11.29 15.27 -9.48
CA MET A 93 -12.67 15.21 -9.94
C MET A 93 -12.98 16.48 -10.74
N PRO A 94 -13.62 16.37 -11.93
CA PRO A 94 -14.05 17.55 -12.65
C PRO A 94 -14.98 18.36 -11.74
N LYS A 95 -14.71 19.65 -11.62
CA LYS A 95 -15.58 20.56 -10.87
C LYS A 95 -16.96 20.49 -11.50
N ARG A 96 -17.97 20.13 -10.69
CA ARG A 96 -19.37 20.15 -11.14
C ARG A 96 -19.69 21.59 -11.55
N ALA A 97 -20.20 21.75 -12.77
CA ALA A 97 -20.67 23.03 -13.30
C ALA A 97 -21.90 23.52 -12.53
#